data_AF-A0A4Y9NX61-F1
#
_entry.id   AF-A0A4Y9NX61-F1
#
_cell.length_a   1.000
_cell.length_b   1.000
_cell.length_c   1.000
_cell.angle_alpha   90.00
_cell.angle_beta   90.00
_cell.angle_gamma   90.00
#
_symmetry.space_group_name_H-M   'P 1'
#
loop_
_entity.id
_entity.type
_entity.pdbx_description
1 polymer ?
#
loop_
_entity_poly.entity_id
_entity_poly.type
_entity_poly.pdbx_seq_one_letter_code
_entity_poly.pdbx_strand_id
1 'polypeptide(L)'
;MTERGVREASTPGRGGYRHDALLFDTDDRLTDAAVPFLLEGLDAGEAAVVATSPRTADVLRDALDGHPLVHVVARGDVYRARTPTAITTFRRLAEERSAGGTTRVRVVGEVDFGRTERDWLEWQRYEAVINHALASWPLWGLCVFDTQRLPDPVLESAMRTHSGVVTTDGWAPNAQFRAPAEYVRTLPVPPEPLEHTPPRLAALDVTDFIALRHAVAAELATVDAPRDPVEDYLLAVDEMSSNAARHGRPPISLRLWISTDRLVCTIADRGPGWDDPFAGYGPAHGEDLSRGGMGLWLARQLCDHVDITTDGDGTRVRLTLRLR
;
A
#
# COMPACT_ATOMS: atom_id res chain seq x y z
N MET A 1 -29.38 27.56 34.46
CA MET A 1 -28.91 26.18 34.70
C MET A 1 -29.19 25.42 33.41
N THR A 2 -28.23 25.43 32.50
CA THR A 2 -28.38 24.99 31.10
C THR A 2 -27.56 23.72 30.92
N GLU A 3 -28.25 22.59 30.86
CA GLU A 3 -27.65 21.28 30.57
C GLU A 3 -27.24 21.24 29.09
N ARG A 4 -25.93 21.06 28.86
CA ARG A 4 -25.36 20.78 27.54
C ARG A 4 -25.61 19.32 27.22
N GLY A 5 -26.50 19.07 26.25
CA GLY A 5 -26.68 17.74 25.66
C GLY A 5 -25.43 17.32 24.89
N VAL A 6 -24.82 16.23 25.34
CA VAL A 6 -23.85 15.44 24.56
C VAL A 6 -24.60 14.89 23.36
N ARG A 7 -24.19 15.30 22.15
CA ARG A 7 -24.68 14.69 20.91
C ARG A 7 -23.88 13.42 20.67
N GLU A 8 -24.51 12.27 20.84
CA GLU A 8 -24.02 10.99 20.34
C GLU A 8 -23.72 11.11 18.84
N ALA A 9 -22.45 10.95 18.48
CA ALA A 9 -22.05 10.74 17.10
C ALA A 9 -22.70 9.43 16.62
N SER A 10 -23.44 9.50 15.53
CA SER A 10 -24.10 8.37 14.90
C SER A 10 -23.09 7.25 14.56
N THR A 11 -23.19 6.12 15.25
CA THR A 11 -22.38 4.92 15.02
C THR A 11 -22.72 4.30 13.66
N PRO A 12 -21.81 4.31 12.65
CA PRO A 12 -22.02 3.55 11.41
C PRO A 12 -21.85 2.05 11.67
N GLY A 13 -22.49 1.22 10.85
CA GLY A 13 -22.72 -0.22 11.05
C GLY A 13 -21.57 -1.05 11.63
N ARG A 14 -21.92 -1.98 12.53
CA ARG A 14 -21.08 -2.83 13.38
C ARG A 14 -20.08 -3.80 12.70
N GLY A 15 -19.75 -3.68 11.41
CA GLY A 15 -18.96 -4.72 10.72
C GLY A 15 -18.00 -4.30 9.60
N GLY A 16 -17.85 -3.01 9.30
CA GLY A 16 -16.97 -2.55 8.22
C GLY A 16 -15.65 -1.93 8.72
N TYR A 17 -14.69 -1.78 7.80
CA TYR A 17 -13.43 -1.10 8.07
C TYR A 17 -13.61 0.40 8.23
N ARG A 18 -12.96 0.96 9.26
CA ARG A 18 -12.85 2.41 9.48
C ARG A 18 -11.39 2.83 9.40
N HIS A 19 -11.16 3.95 8.74
CA HIS A 19 -9.83 4.47 8.49
C HIS A 19 -9.78 5.97 8.76
N ASP A 20 -9.16 6.33 9.88
CA ASP A 20 -9.21 7.65 10.48
C ASP A 20 -7.79 8.16 10.77
N ALA A 21 -7.58 9.48 10.63
CA ALA A 21 -6.27 10.09 10.78
C ALA A 21 -6.15 10.92 12.07
N LEU A 22 -4.98 10.88 12.69
CA LEU A 22 -4.53 11.83 13.69
C LEU A 22 -3.27 12.52 13.20
N LEU A 23 -3.36 13.83 12.97
CA LEU A 23 -2.19 14.68 12.78
C LEU A 23 -1.77 15.18 14.15
N PHE A 24 -0.51 14.95 14.53
CA PHE A 24 0.03 15.34 15.83
C PHE A 24 1.39 15.99 15.67
N ASP A 25 1.72 16.90 16.59
CA ASP A 25 2.98 17.64 16.68
C ASP A 25 3.70 17.42 18.02
N THR A 26 3.06 16.70 18.94
CA THR A 26 3.52 16.46 20.31
C THR A 26 3.13 15.06 20.76
N ASP A 27 3.95 14.47 21.64
CA ASP A 27 3.69 13.14 22.21
C ASP A 27 2.39 13.16 23.05
N ASP A 28 2.10 14.25 23.78
CA ASP A 28 0.85 14.44 24.52
C ASP A 28 -0.38 14.35 23.59
N ARG A 29 -0.34 15.04 22.45
CA ARG A 29 -1.44 14.98 21.47
C ARG A 29 -1.63 13.58 20.90
N LEU A 30 -0.54 12.84 20.70
CA LEU A 30 -0.58 11.44 20.29
C LEU A 30 -1.25 10.57 21.36
N THR A 31 -0.80 10.66 22.61
CA THR A 31 -1.32 9.82 23.70
C THR A 31 -2.76 10.15 24.06
N ASP A 32 -3.13 11.43 24.08
CA ASP A 32 -4.49 11.90 24.39
C ASP A 32 -5.56 11.30 23.46
N ALA A 33 -5.18 10.98 22.22
CA ALA A 33 -6.07 10.37 21.24
C ALA A 33 -5.92 8.84 21.19
N ALA A 34 -4.70 8.34 21.10
CA ALA A 34 -4.43 6.92 20.83
C ALA A 34 -4.67 6.02 22.06
N VAL A 35 -4.36 6.49 23.28
CA VAL A 35 -4.50 5.69 24.50
C VAL A 35 -5.98 5.41 24.81
N PRO A 36 -6.89 6.42 24.88
CA PRO A 36 -8.31 6.15 25.07
C PRO A 36 -8.88 5.27 23.95
N PHE A 37 -8.48 5.50 22.71
CA PHE A 37 -8.90 4.69 21.57
C PHE A 37 -8.60 3.20 21.77
N LEU A 38 -7.41 2.85 22.26
CA LEU A 38 -7.03 1.45 22.51
C LEU A 38 -7.75 0.88 23.75
N LEU A 39 -7.79 1.61 24.86
CA LEU A 39 -8.37 1.15 26.12
C LEU A 39 -9.88 0.96 26.02
N GLU A 40 -10.60 1.89 25.41
CA GLU A 40 -12.05 1.75 25.16
C GLU A 40 -12.37 0.53 24.28
N GLY A 41 -11.46 0.17 23.37
CA GLY A 41 -11.58 -1.05 22.57
C GLY A 41 -11.49 -2.29 23.45
N LEU A 42 -10.49 -2.35 24.32
CA LEU A 42 -10.31 -3.46 25.25
C LEU A 42 -11.50 -3.60 26.22
N ASP A 43 -12.01 -2.49 26.75
CA ASP A 43 -13.21 -2.46 27.61
C ASP A 43 -14.46 -2.98 26.88
N ALA A 44 -14.53 -2.78 25.55
CA ALA A 44 -15.59 -3.29 24.70
C ALA A 44 -15.36 -4.75 24.23
N GLY A 45 -14.27 -5.41 24.64
CA GLY A 45 -13.91 -6.76 24.21
C GLY A 45 -13.34 -6.84 22.79
N GLU A 46 -12.86 -5.73 22.25
CA GLU A 46 -12.16 -5.62 20.97
C GLU A 46 -10.64 -5.86 21.15
N ALA A 47 -9.92 -6.23 20.08
CA ALA A 47 -8.46 -6.33 20.14
C ALA A 47 -7.80 -4.96 19.96
N ALA A 48 -6.68 -4.73 20.64
CA ALA A 48 -5.88 -3.50 20.55
C ALA A 48 -4.48 -3.80 20.00
N VAL A 49 -4.10 -3.13 18.91
CA VAL A 49 -2.83 -3.35 18.21
C VAL A 49 -2.12 -2.02 17.95
N VAL A 50 -0.81 -2.00 18.18
CA VAL A 50 0.08 -0.89 17.82
C VAL A 50 1.04 -1.36 16.75
N ALA A 51 1.01 -0.73 15.59
CA ALA A 51 1.89 -0.97 14.45
C ALA A 51 2.57 0.35 14.05
N THR A 52 3.51 0.81 14.89
CA THR A 52 4.13 2.13 14.76
C THR A 52 5.65 2.08 14.86
N SER A 53 6.32 3.21 14.57
CA SER A 53 7.77 3.28 14.68
C SER A 53 8.21 2.99 16.12
N PRO A 54 9.44 2.51 16.37
CA PRO A 54 9.90 2.23 17.73
C PRO A 54 9.68 3.39 18.70
N ARG A 55 9.96 4.64 18.27
CA ARG A 55 9.70 5.85 19.06
C ARG A 55 8.23 5.96 19.48
N THR A 56 7.32 5.93 18.50
CA THR A 56 5.88 6.07 18.75
C THR A 56 5.35 4.92 19.60
N ALA A 57 5.82 3.70 19.36
CA ALA A 57 5.45 2.53 20.14
C ALA A 57 5.91 2.63 21.60
N ASP A 58 7.10 3.20 21.85
CA ASP A 58 7.62 3.42 23.21
C ASP A 58 6.78 4.46 23.96
N VAL A 59 6.47 5.60 23.33
CA VAL A 59 5.58 6.64 23.90
C VAL A 59 4.21 6.05 24.28
N LEU A 60 3.60 5.30 23.37
CA LEU A 60 2.31 4.67 23.63
C LEU A 60 2.40 3.60 24.72
N ARG A 61 3.48 2.80 24.76
CA ARG A 61 3.66 1.75 25.76
C ARG A 61 3.80 2.32 27.16
N ASP A 62 4.56 3.39 27.31
CA ASP A 62 4.76 4.09 28.57
C ASP A 62 3.43 4.69 29.06
N ALA A 63 2.67 5.34 28.18
CA ALA A 63 1.36 5.90 28.53
C ALA A 63 0.28 4.84 28.81
N LEU A 64 0.46 3.61 28.33
CA LEU A 64 -0.41 2.46 28.61
C LEU A 64 0.03 1.64 29.83
N ASP A 65 1.07 2.08 30.56
CA ASP A 65 1.71 1.32 31.65
C ASP A 65 2.02 -0.15 31.27
N GLY A 66 2.36 -0.39 30.00
CA GLY A 66 2.64 -1.73 29.48
C GLY A 66 1.43 -2.69 29.48
N HIS A 67 0.21 -2.18 29.30
CA HIS A 67 -1.03 -2.97 29.33
C HIS A 67 -0.93 -4.30 28.55
N PRO A 68 -1.11 -5.47 29.20
CA PRO A 68 -0.72 -6.78 28.65
C PRO A 68 -1.56 -7.24 27.45
N LEU A 69 -2.75 -6.67 27.27
CA LEU A 69 -3.65 -6.98 26.14
C LEU A 69 -3.39 -6.12 24.89
N VAL A 70 -2.49 -5.14 24.97
CA VAL A 70 -2.10 -4.33 23.81
C VAL A 70 -0.97 -5.06 23.08
N HIS A 71 -1.23 -5.45 21.84
CA HIS A 71 -0.26 -6.16 21.03
C HIS A 71 0.55 -5.20 20.17
N VAL A 72 1.87 -5.17 20.37
CA VAL A 72 2.79 -4.38 19.55
C VAL A 72 3.34 -5.26 18.43
N VAL A 73 3.13 -4.84 17.19
CA VAL A 73 3.73 -5.44 16.00
C VAL A 73 4.78 -4.46 15.47
N ALA A 74 5.94 -4.98 15.06
CA ALA A 74 6.97 -4.10 14.51
C ALA A 74 6.47 -3.45 13.21
N ARG A 75 6.56 -2.11 13.12
CA ARG A 75 6.21 -1.37 11.89
C ARG A 75 6.91 -1.92 10.65
N GLY A 76 8.13 -2.42 10.80
CA GLY A 76 8.87 -3.03 9.70
C GLY A 76 8.19 -4.28 9.12
N ASP A 77 7.60 -5.12 9.96
CA ASP A 77 6.93 -6.34 9.54
C ASP A 77 5.63 -6.06 8.76
N VAL A 78 5.06 -4.87 8.96
CA VAL A 78 3.83 -4.43 8.30
C VAL A 78 4.14 -3.55 7.09
N TYR A 79 4.90 -2.47 7.27
CA TYR A 79 5.06 -1.38 6.30
C TYR A 79 6.45 -1.31 5.65
N ARG A 80 7.43 -2.13 6.04
CA ARG A 80 8.69 -2.23 5.26
C ARG A 80 8.55 -3.22 4.09
N ALA A 81 7.55 -4.09 4.15
CA ALA A 81 7.14 -4.92 3.02
C ALA A 81 6.45 -4.06 1.94
N ARG A 82 6.28 -4.63 0.73
CA ARG A 82 5.54 -3.95 -0.34
C ARG A 82 4.09 -3.70 0.06
N THR A 83 3.47 -2.68 -0.53
CA THR A 83 2.10 -2.24 -0.18
C THR A 83 1.04 -3.36 -0.21
N PRO A 84 1.04 -4.36 -1.12
CA PRO A 84 0.06 -5.44 -1.05
C PRO A 84 0.30 -6.38 0.15
N THR A 85 1.55 -6.55 0.58
CA THR A 85 1.89 -7.36 1.74
C THR A 85 1.31 -6.76 3.02
N ALA A 86 1.36 -5.43 3.17
CA ALA A 86 0.73 -4.74 4.30
C ALA A 86 -0.77 -5.02 4.38
N ILE A 87 -1.48 -5.02 3.24
CA ILE A 87 -2.91 -5.37 3.17
C ILE A 87 -3.14 -6.81 3.65
N THR A 88 -2.35 -7.76 3.12
CA THR A 88 -2.44 -9.17 3.53
C THR A 88 -2.17 -9.35 5.02
N THR A 89 -1.19 -8.63 5.58
CA THR A 89 -0.88 -8.67 7.01
C THR A 89 -2.06 -8.19 7.87
N PHE A 90 -2.73 -7.10 7.49
CA PHE A 90 -3.91 -6.62 8.22
C PHE A 90 -5.12 -7.56 8.12
N ARG A 91 -5.33 -8.19 6.95
CA ARG A 91 -6.38 -9.21 6.80
C ARG A 91 -6.12 -10.38 7.75
N ARG A 92 -4.93 -10.96 7.69
CA ARG A 92 -4.53 -12.07 8.56
C ARG A 92 -4.67 -11.72 10.05
N LEU A 93 -4.26 -10.51 10.44
CA LEU A 93 -4.44 -10.03 11.81
C LEU A 93 -5.92 -10.02 12.21
N ALA A 94 -6.82 -9.52 11.35
CA ALA A 94 -8.24 -9.53 11.64
C ALA A 94 -8.83 -10.95 11.69
N GLU A 95 -8.40 -11.87 10.83
CA GLU A 95 -8.83 -13.28 10.87
C GLU A 95 -8.45 -13.94 12.19
N GLU A 96 -7.16 -13.87 12.56
CA GLU A 96 -6.62 -14.52 13.76
C GLU A 96 -7.34 -14.02 15.03
N ARG A 97 -7.68 -12.73 15.09
CA ARG A 97 -8.39 -12.14 16.23
C ARG A 97 -9.87 -12.44 16.23
N SER A 98 -10.52 -12.40 15.07
CA SER A 98 -11.93 -12.78 14.92
C SER A 98 -12.16 -14.25 15.31
N ALA A 99 -11.23 -15.14 14.96
CA ALA A 99 -11.26 -16.55 15.40
C ALA A 99 -11.11 -16.70 16.93
N GLY A 100 -10.45 -15.75 17.58
CA GLY A 100 -10.36 -15.63 19.05
C GLY A 100 -11.60 -15.02 19.73
N GLY A 101 -12.65 -14.70 18.98
CA GLY A 101 -13.93 -14.19 19.51
C GLY A 101 -14.03 -12.67 19.62
N THR A 102 -13.03 -11.90 19.17
CA THR A 102 -13.12 -10.44 19.18
C THR A 102 -14.01 -9.94 18.05
N THR A 103 -14.86 -8.95 18.34
CA THR A 103 -15.81 -8.40 17.36
C THR A 103 -15.19 -7.35 16.42
N ARG A 104 -14.03 -6.81 16.80
CA ARG A 104 -13.26 -5.81 16.04
C ARG A 104 -11.80 -5.76 16.50
N VAL A 105 -10.93 -5.30 15.61
CA VAL A 105 -9.52 -4.99 15.90
C VAL A 105 -9.27 -3.50 15.70
N ARG A 106 -8.86 -2.80 16.76
CA ARG A 106 -8.39 -1.41 16.74
C ARG A 106 -6.89 -1.38 16.53
N VAL A 107 -6.45 -0.61 15.55
CA VAL A 107 -5.03 -0.50 15.18
C VAL A 107 -4.60 0.96 15.24
N VAL A 108 -3.57 1.27 16.02
CA VAL A 108 -2.82 2.51 15.86
C VAL A 108 -1.67 2.24 14.89
N GLY A 109 -1.72 2.85 13.71
CA GLY A 109 -0.77 2.61 12.61
C GLY A 109 0.08 3.84 12.32
N GLU A 110 1.36 3.65 12.00
CA GLU A 110 2.24 4.72 11.49
C GLU A 110 2.91 4.20 10.22
N VAL A 111 2.47 4.66 9.05
CA VAL A 111 3.03 4.23 7.76
C VAL A 111 4.46 4.74 7.59
N ASP A 112 5.32 3.92 6.99
CA ASP A 112 6.64 4.37 6.52
C ASP A 112 6.54 4.82 5.07
N PHE A 113 6.36 6.13 4.85
CA PHE A 113 6.24 6.69 3.50
C PHE A 113 7.55 6.61 2.70
N GLY A 114 8.68 6.23 3.30
CA GLY A 114 9.97 6.20 2.62
C GLY A 114 10.59 7.60 2.43
N ARG A 115 11.63 7.69 1.61
CA ARG A 115 12.52 8.87 1.54
C ARG A 115 12.37 9.67 0.26
N THR A 116 11.76 9.09 -0.76
CA THR A 116 11.63 9.70 -2.08
C THR A 116 10.18 10.00 -2.38
N GLU A 117 9.93 10.99 -3.25
CA GLU A 117 8.58 11.28 -3.76
C GLU A 117 7.92 10.03 -4.35
N ARG A 118 8.70 9.15 -4.98
CA ARG A 118 8.20 7.89 -5.52
C ARG A 118 7.70 6.93 -4.45
N ASP A 119 8.42 6.82 -3.33
CA ASP A 119 7.96 6.04 -2.18
C ASP A 119 6.67 6.66 -1.62
N TRP A 120 6.61 7.99 -1.49
CA TRP A 120 5.43 8.70 -0.98
C TRP A 120 4.20 8.41 -1.85
N LEU A 121 4.32 8.49 -3.17
CA LEU A 121 3.21 8.25 -4.09
C LEU A 121 2.66 6.82 -3.99
N GLU A 122 3.52 5.81 -3.82
CA GLU A 122 3.08 4.42 -3.65
C GLU A 122 2.35 4.22 -2.32
N TRP A 123 2.85 4.79 -1.23
CA TRP A 123 2.17 4.71 0.06
C TRP A 123 0.88 5.54 0.10
N GLN A 124 0.80 6.65 -0.62
CA GLN A 124 -0.46 7.37 -0.82
C GLN A 124 -1.51 6.55 -1.58
N ARG A 125 -1.09 5.75 -2.57
CA ARG A 125 -2.00 4.80 -3.23
C ARG A 125 -2.49 3.75 -2.24
N TYR A 126 -1.58 3.18 -1.45
CA TYR A 126 -1.93 2.24 -0.38
C TYR A 126 -2.99 2.81 0.57
N GLU A 127 -2.78 4.02 1.10
CA GLU A 127 -3.71 4.67 2.04
C GLU A 127 -5.14 4.80 1.49
N ALA A 128 -5.28 5.05 0.18
CA ALA A 128 -6.58 5.02 -0.47
C ALA A 128 -7.10 3.59 -0.65
N VAL A 129 -6.28 2.69 -1.20
CA VAL A 129 -6.64 1.31 -1.54
C VAL A 129 -7.14 0.55 -0.32
N ILE A 130 -6.56 0.73 0.87
CA ILE A 130 -6.95 -0.03 2.06
C ILE A 130 -8.41 0.21 2.48
N ASN A 131 -8.96 1.40 2.22
CA ASN A 131 -10.38 1.67 2.42
C ASN A 131 -11.29 0.72 1.61
N HIS A 132 -10.85 0.33 0.40
CA HIS A 132 -11.56 -0.63 -0.44
C HIS A 132 -11.19 -2.07 -0.07
N ALA A 133 -9.89 -2.37 0.00
CA ALA A 133 -9.38 -3.72 0.18
C ALA A 133 -9.76 -4.33 1.55
N LEU A 134 -9.97 -3.50 2.56
CA LEU A 134 -10.37 -3.91 3.90
C LEU A 134 -11.84 -3.63 4.21
N ALA A 135 -12.65 -3.11 3.27
CA ALA A 135 -14.01 -2.60 3.54
C ALA A 135 -14.92 -3.55 4.35
N SER A 136 -14.83 -4.87 4.11
CA SER A 136 -15.62 -5.91 4.78
C SER A 136 -15.01 -6.45 6.09
N TRP A 137 -13.84 -5.97 6.48
CA TRP A 137 -13.09 -6.47 7.62
C TRP A 137 -13.42 -5.68 8.88
N PRO A 138 -13.52 -6.32 10.05
CA PRO A 138 -13.86 -5.66 11.32
C PRO A 138 -12.62 -4.95 11.91
N LEU A 139 -12.06 -4.01 11.14
CA LEU A 139 -10.86 -3.25 11.49
C LEU A 139 -11.23 -1.78 11.73
N TRP A 140 -10.55 -1.15 12.67
CA TRP A 140 -10.57 0.31 12.82
C TRP A 140 -9.14 0.81 12.96
N GLY A 141 -8.63 1.43 11.90
CA GLY A 141 -7.31 2.05 11.87
C GLY A 141 -7.38 3.51 12.30
N LEU A 142 -6.61 3.86 13.33
CA LEU A 142 -6.18 5.21 13.64
C LEU A 142 -4.73 5.37 13.12
N CYS A 143 -4.59 5.99 11.95
CA CYS A 143 -3.28 6.27 11.37
C CYS A 143 -2.75 7.59 11.92
N VAL A 144 -1.51 7.58 12.43
CA VAL A 144 -0.88 8.73 13.07
C VAL A 144 0.16 9.37 12.15
N PHE A 145 0.12 10.70 12.05
CA PHE A 145 0.95 11.51 11.16
C PHE A 145 1.68 12.58 11.98
N ASP A 146 3.00 12.42 12.13
CA ASP A 146 3.88 13.39 12.80
C ASP A 146 4.12 14.60 11.87
N THR A 147 3.46 15.72 12.16
CA THR A 147 3.51 16.95 11.35
C THR A 147 4.86 17.64 11.41
N GLN A 148 5.72 17.29 12.36
CA GLN A 148 7.08 17.83 12.47
C GLN A 148 8.07 17.09 11.55
N ARG A 149 7.70 15.90 11.06
CA ARG A 149 8.62 15.00 10.32
C ARG A 149 8.16 14.68 8.92
N LEU A 150 6.86 14.66 8.67
CA LEU A 150 6.30 14.31 7.38
C LEU A 150 6.21 15.53 6.45
N PRO A 151 6.50 15.37 5.15
CA PRO A 151 6.40 16.47 4.19
C PRO A 151 4.93 16.80 3.88
N ASP A 152 4.65 18.05 3.52
CA ASP A 152 3.29 18.54 3.25
C ASP A 152 2.47 17.66 2.29
N PRO A 153 3.02 17.13 1.16
CA PRO A 153 2.25 16.25 0.28
C PRO A 153 1.73 14.97 0.96
N VAL A 154 2.46 14.43 1.94
CA VAL A 154 2.03 13.27 2.72
C VAL A 154 0.94 13.68 3.72
N LEU A 155 1.10 14.81 4.40
CA LEU A 155 0.07 15.32 5.33
C LEU A 155 -1.24 15.66 4.62
N GLU A 156 -1.16 16.30 3.44
CA GLU A 156 -2.32 16.55 2.58
C GLU A 156 -3.00 15.25 2.14
N SER A 157 -2.22 14.21 1.87
CA SER A 157 -2.78 12.92 1.48
C SER A 157 -3.62 12.29 2.59
N ALA A 158 -3.22 12.43 3.87
CA ALA A 158 -3.98 11.92 5.00
C ALA A 158 -5.42 12.45 4.99
N MET A 159 -5.57 13.75 4.71
CA MET A 159 -6.88 14.40 4.61
C MET A 159 -7.68 13.97 3.38
N ARG A 160 -7.07 13.37 2.36
CA ARG A 160 -7.78 12.88 1.17
C ARG A 160 -8.11 11.38 1.24
N THR A 161 -7.42 10.62 2.09
CA THR A 161 -7.53 9.15 2.16
C THR A 161 -8.17 8.61 3.44
N HIS A 162 -8.36 9.43 4.47
CA HIS A 162 -8.98 9.00 5.74
C HIS A 162 -10.38 9.59 5.88
N SER A 163 -11.35 8.73 6.21
CA SER A 163 -12.78 9.08 6.28
C SER A 163 -13.15 9.90 7.51
N GLY A 164 -12.39 9.74 8.59
CA GLY A 164 -12.49 10.52 9.83
C GLY A 164 -11.16 11.11 10.23
N VAL A 165 -11.22 12.14 11.07
CA VAL A 165 -10.04 12.83 11.60
C VAL A 165 -10.24 13.13 13.08
N VAL A 166 -9.16 13.03 13.85
CA VAL A 166 -9.13 13.39 15.27
C VAL A 166 -8.74 14.85 15.42
N THR A 167 -9.71 15.69 15.80
CA THR A 167 -9.53 17.13 16.04
C THR A 167 -9.37 17.43 17.53
N THR A 168 -9.13 18.68 17.90
CA THR A 168 -9.13 19.12 19.30
C THR A 168 -10.48 18.92 19.98
N ASP A 169 -11.57 18.96 19.21
CA ASP A 169 -12.94 18.75 19.67
C ASP A 169 -13.35 17.27 19.65
N GLY A 170 -12.41 16.37 19.32
CA GLY A 170 -12.62 14.93 19.22
C GLY A 170 -12.76 14.44 17.77
N TRP A 171 -13.36 13.26 17.63
CA TRP A 171 -13.52 12.58 16.35
C TRP A 171 -14.55 13.27 15.46
N ALA A 172 -14.18 13.56 14.22
CA ALA A 172 -15.07 14.21 13.24
C ALA A 172 -14.99 13.51 11.88
N PRO A 173 -16.09 13.49 11.10
CA PRO A 173 -16.04 13.15 9.68
C PRO A 173 -15.09 14.09 8.94
N ASN A 174 -14.31 13.56 8.01
CA ASN A 174 -13.38 14.36 7.22
C ASN A 174 -14.02 14.79 5.89
N ALA A 175 -14.32 16.09 5.76
CA ALA A 175 -14.93 16.67 4.56
C ALA A 175 -14.03 16.66 3.31
N GLN A 176 -12.72 16.44 3.46
CA GLN A 176 -11.76 16.38 2.36
C GLN A 176 -11.56 14.96 1.81
N PHE A 177 -12.12 13.95 2.48
CA PHE A 177 -12.03 12.57 2.07
C PHE A 177 -12.56 12.38 0.63
N ARG A 178 -11.80 11.68 -0.20
CA ARG A 178 -12.18 11.36 -1.58
C ARG A 178 -12.42 9.87 -1.70
N ALA A 179 -13.33 9.49 -2.61
CA ALA A 179 -13.51 8.07 -2.93
C ALA A 179 -12.17 7.45 -3.37
N PRO A 180 -11.78 6.27 -2.87
CA PRO A 180 -10.45 5.69 -3.12
C PRO A 180 -10.05 5.63 -4.60
N ALA A 181 -10.98 5.19 -5.46
CA ALA A 181 -10.77 5.11 -6.90
C ALA A 181 -10.49 6.47 -7.54
N GLU A 182 -11.18 7.53 -7.10
CA GLU A 182 -10.96 8.89 -7.62
C GLU A 182 -9.60 9.43 -7.19
N TYR A 183 -9.21 9.22 -5.92
CA TYR A 183 -7.93 9.67 -5.42
C TYR A 183 -6.75 9.00 -6.13
N VAL A 184 -6.77 7.66 -6.25
CA VAL A 184 -5.71 6.90 -6.93
C VAL A 184 -5.48 7.39 -8.35
N ARG A 185 -6.56 7.70 -9.10
CA ARG A 185 -6.49 8.22 -10.46
C ARG A 185 -5.86 9.62 -10.56
N THR A 186 -5.83 10.38 -9.46
CA THR A 186 -5.16 11.70 -9.44
C THR A 186 -3.65 11.61 -9.22
N LEU A 187 -3.14 10.47 -8.76
CA LEU A 187 -1.73 10.33 -8.42
C LEU A 187 -0.89 10.11 -9.68
N PRO A 188 0.14 10.95 -9.94
CA PRO A 188 0.94 10.85 -11.15
C PRO A 188 1.82 9.60 -11.15
N VAL A 189 2.13 9.13 -12.36
CA VAL A 189 3.26 8.20 -12.59
C VAL A 189 4.49 9.07 -12.84
N PRO A 190 5.50 9.08 -11.94
CA PRO A 190 6.67 9.93 -12.11
C PRO A 190 7.49 9.49 -13.34
N PRO A 191 8.17 10.40 -14.04
CA PRO A 191 9.08 10.03 -15.12
C PRO A 191 10.22 9.17 -14.57
N GLU A 192 10.71 8.21 -15.36
CA GLU A 192 11.88 7.39 -15.02
C GLU A 192 13.08 7.83 -15.87
N PRO A 193 14.11 8.46 -15.27
CA PRO A 193 15.25 8.98 -16.01
C PRO A 193 15.99 7.95 -16.87
N LEU A 194 16.02 6.67 -16.46
CA LEU A 194 16.66 5.62 -17.27
C LEU A 194 15.98 5.43 -18.63
N GLU A 195 14.66 5.65 -18.73
CA GLU A 195 13.93 5.52 -19.99
C GLU A 195 14.33 6.56 -21.04
N HIS A 196 15.05 7.63 -20.64
CA HIS A 196 15.65 8.60 -21.56
C HIS A 196 17.02 8.20 -22.10
N THR A 197 17.54 7.04 -21.67
CA THR A 197 18.82 6.48 -22.12
C THR A 197 18.59 5.27 -23.03
N PRO A 198 19.57 4.85 -23.86
CA PRO A 198 19.43 3.62 -24.63
C PRO A 198 19.23 2.41 -23.71
N PRO A 199 18.23 1.55 -23.97
CA PRO A 199 18.01 0.35 -23.18
C PRO A 199 19.15 -0.65 -23.40
N ARG A 200 19.41 -1.46 -22.37
CA ARG A 200 20.34 -2.58 -22.43
C ARG A 200 19.82 -3.68 -23.36
N LEU A 201 18.52 -3.94 -23.29
CA LEU A 201 17.81 -4.86 -24.18
C LEU A 201 16.53 -4.19 -24.67
N ALA A 202 16.30 -4.23 -25.98
CA ALA A 202 15.06 -3.79 -26.61
C ALA A 202 14.53 -4.89 -27.53
N ALA A 203 13.35 -5.41 -27.19
CA ALA A 203 12.59 -6.32 -28.03
C ALA A 203 11.33 -5.60 -28.52
N LEU A 204 11.23 -5.41 -29.82
CA LEU A 204 10.11 -4.73 -30.47
C LEU A 204 9.28 -5.78 -31.21
N ASP A 205 7.95 -5.69 -31.10
CA ASP A 205 7.01 -6.61 -31.75
C ASP A 205 7.27 -8.10 -31.40
N VAL A 206 7.29 -8.37 -30.10
CA VAL A 206 7.59 -9.69 -29.52
C VAL A 206 6.53 -10.70 -29.95
N THR A 207 6.99 -11.78 -30.59
CA THR A 207 6.17 -12.94 -30.99
C THR A 207 6.63 -14.24 -30.31
N ASP A 208 7.91 -14.33 -29.91
CA ASP A 208 8.48 -15.45 -29.16
C ASP A 208 8.81 -15.02 -27.73
N PHE A 209 7.88 -15.30 -26.81
CA PHE A 209 8.00 -14.96 -25.39
C PHE A 209 8.98 -15.87 -24.64
N ILE A 210 9.26 -17.07 -25.15
CA ILE A 210 10.26 -17.96 -24.55
C ILE A 210 11.64 -17.39 -24.83
N ALA A 211 11.93 -17.01 -26.08
CA ALA A 211 13.18 -16.34 -26.44
C ALA A 211 13.35 -15.01 -25.69
N LEU A 212 12.28 -14.23 -25.54
CA LEU A 212 12.30 -13.00 -24.74
C LEU A 212 12.74 -13.26 -23.30
N ARG A 213 12.13 -14.25 -22.62
CA ARG A 213 12.47 -14.62 -21.25
C ARG A 213 13.95 -14.99 -21.11
N HIS A 214 14.47 -15.80 -22.04
CA HIS A 214 15.89 -16.17 -22.03
C HIS A 214 16.82 -14.97 -22.24
N ALA A 215 16.46 -14.04 -23.13
CA ALA A 215 17.24 -12.82 -23.35
C ALA A 215 17.27 -11.92 -22.11
N VAL A 216 16.12 -11.72 -21.45
CA VAL A 216 16.05 -10.94 -20.20
C VAL A 216 16.87 -11.63 -19.11
N ALA A 217 16.72 -12.94 -18.93
CA ALA A 217 17.48 -13.71 -17.93
C ALA A 217 19.01 -13.61 -18.16
N ALA A 218 19.46 -13.63 -19.41
CA ALA A 218 20.87 -13.49 -19.75
C ALA A 218 21.43 -12.11 -19.37
N GLU A 219 20.68 -11.03 -19.59
CA GLU A 219 21.09 -9.68 -19.16
C GLU A 219 21.09 -9.57 -17.63
N LEU A 220 20.07 -10.11 -16.96
CA LEU A 220 19.97 -10.08 -15.50
C LEU A 220 21.08 -10.90 -14.81
N ALA A 221 21.56 -11.96 -15.44
CA ALA A 221 22.70 -12.74 -14.93
C ALA A 221 24.03 -11.94 -14.87
N THR A 222 24.09 -10.78 -15.52
CA THR A 222 25.27 -9.89 -15.48
C THR A 222 25.22 -8.86 -14.34
N VAL A 223 24.10 -8.79 -13.60
CA VAL A 223 23.90 -7.82 -12.53
C VAL A 223 24.65 -8.27 -11.27
N ASP A 224 25.49 -7.38 -10.73
CA ASP A 224 26.17 -7.58 -9.46
C ASP A 224 25.22 -7.24 -8.29
N ALA A 225 24.35 -8.19 -7.96
CA ALA A 225 23.37 -8.08 -6.87
C ALA A 225 23.03 -9.47 -6.29
N PRO A 226 22.39 -9.53 -5.11
CA PRO A 226 21.89 -10.80 -4.58
C PRO A 226 20.98 -11.50 -5.60
N ARG A 227 21.09 -12.82 -5.68
CA ARG A 227 20.42 -13.63 -6.70
C ARG A 227 18.90 -13.63 -6.53
N ASP A 228 18.41 -13.80 -5.31
CA ASP A 228 16.98 -13.97 -5.06
C ASP A 228 16.14 -12.76 -5.53
N PRO A 229 16.48 -11.49 -5.19
CA PRO A 229 15.74 -10.33 -5.71
C PRO A 229 15.76 -10.21 -7.24
N VAL A 230 16.85 -10.62 -7.88
CA VAL A 230 16.97 -10.57 -9.35
C VAL A 230 16.11 -11.66 -10.01
N GLU A 231 16.04 -12.86 -9.42
CA GLU A 231 15.15 -13.93 -9.86
C GLU A 231 13.67 -13.56 -9.65
N ASP A 232 13.34 -12.95 -8.52
CA ASP A 232 12.01 -12.40 -8.22
C ASP A 232 11.60 -11.32 -9.24
N TYR A 233 12.54 -10.44 -9.61
CA TYR A 233 12.31 -9.44 -10.63
C TYR A 233 12.11 -10.05 -12.02
N LEU A 234 12.88 -11.08 -12.39
CA LEU A 234 12.68 -11.83 -13.63
C LEU A 234 11.28 -12.45 -13.68
N LEU A 235 10.81 -13.02 -12.56
CA LEU A 235 9.45 -13.55 -12.45
C LEU A 235 8.40 -12.45 -12.68
N ALA A 236 8.56 -11.27 -12.07
CA ALA A 236 7.65 -10.14 -12.30
C ALA A 236 7.63 -9.69 -13.78
N VAL A 237 8.79 -9.66 -14.45
CA VAL A 237 8.90 -9.33 -15.88
C VAL A 237 8.20 -10.39 -16.75
N ASP A 238 8.36 -11.67 -16.42
CA ASP A 238 7.71 -12.78 -17.12
C ASP A 238 6.18 -12.70 -16.99
N GLU A 239 5.68 -12.46 -15.77
CA GLU A 239 4.25 -12.28 -15.51
C GLU A 239 3.67 -11.09 -16.28
N MET A 240 4.35 -9.94 -16.32
CA MET A 240 3.88 -8.77 -17.05
C MET A 240 3.95 -8.95 -18.57
N SER A 241 4.98 -9.63 -19.07
CA SER A 241 5.09 -9.99 -20.49
C SER A 241 3.98 -10.96 -20.90
N SER A 242 3.67 -11.93 -20.02
CA SER A 242 2.58 -12.88 -20.22
C SER A 242 1.21 -12.22 -20.18
N ASN A 243 1.00 -11.25 -19.28
CA ASN A 243 -0.23 -10.45 -19.24
C ASN A 243 -0.42 -9.65 -20.54
N ALA A 244 0.64 -9.00 -21.04
CA ALA A 244 0.58 -8.30 -22.33
C ALA A 244 0.23 -9.27 -23.48
N ALA A 245 0.79 -10.48 -23.48
CA ALA A 245 0.49 -11.50 -24.49
C ALA A 245 -0.96 -12.01 -24.44
N ARG A 246 -1.51 -12.21 -23.24
CA ARG A 246 -2.85 -12.78 -23.05
C ARG A 246 -3.97 -11.75 -23.18
N HIS A 247 -3.74 -10.54 -22.66
CA HIS A 247 -4.78 -9.54 -22.46
C HIS A 247 -4.55 -8.26 -23.27
N GLY A 248 -3.33 -8.02 -23.71
CA GLY A 248 -2.96 -6.87 -24.52
C GLY A 248 -3.27 -7.05 -26.00
N ARG A 249 -2.73 -6.14 -26.83
CA ARG A 249 -2.75 -6.25 -28.29
C ARG A 249 -1.38 -5.97 -28.91
N PRO A 250 -0.97 -6.70 -29.95
CA PRO A 250 0.28 -6.40 -30.67
C PRO A 250 0.33 -4.99 -31.29
N PRO A 251 1.54 -4.46 -31.56
CA PRO A 251 2.83 -5.02 -31.18
C PRO A 251 3.06 -4.95 -29.67
N ILE A 252 3.60 -6.04 -29.11
CA ILE A 252 4.07 -6.08 -27.73
C ILE A 252 5.55 -5.75 -27.73
N SER A 253 6.01 -4.94 -26.78
CA SER A 253 7.42 -4.56 -26.68
C SER A 253 7.92 -4.62 -25.25
N LEU A 254 9.22 -4.88 -25.11
CA LEU A 254 9.92 -4.88 -23.85
C LEU A 254 11.21 -4.06 -24.00
N ARG A 255 11.47 -3.19 -23.03
CA ARG A 255 12.74 -2.49 -22.88
C ARG A 255 13.26 -2.66 -21.47
N LEU A 256 14.52 -3.08 -21.33
CA LEU A 256 15.20 -3.28 -20.06
C LEU A 256 16.37 -2.31 -19.94
N TRP A 257 16.46 -1.64 -18.80
CA TRP A 257 17.60 -0.83 -18.39
C TRP A 257 18.21 -1.41 -17.12
N ILE A 258 19.53 -1.42 -17.09
CA ILE A 258 20.33 -1.87 -15.96
C ILE A 258 21.26 -0.72 -15.58
N SER A 259 21.21 -0.33 -14.32
CA SER A 259 22.09 0.69 -13.75
C SER A 259 22.74 0.17 -12.47
N THR A 260 23.62 0.97 -11.88
CA THR A 260 24.34 0.58 -10.65
C THR A 260 23.45 0.53 -9.41
N ASP A 261 22.27 1.14 -9.44
CA ASP A 261 21.39 1.24 -8.26
C ASP A 261 19.98 0.66 -8.46
N ARG A 262 19.57 0.39 -9.70
CA ARG A 262 18.27 -0.19 -10.01
C ARG A 262 18.19 -0.87 -11.39
N LEU A 263 17.21 -1.76 -11.50
CA LEU A 263 16.71 -2.33 -12.75
C LEU A 263 15.38 -1.68 -13.11
N VAL A 264 15.17 -1.40 -14.40
CA VAL A 264 13.89 -0.88 -14.92
C VAL A 264 13.51 -1.68 -16.14
N CYS A 265 12.27 -2.16 -16.19
CA CYS A 265 11.73 -2.88 -17.34
C CYS A 265 10.37 -2.31 -17.69
N THR A 266 10.21 -1.88 -18.94
CA THR A 266 8.95 -1.36 -19.47
C THR A 266 8.41 -2.35 -20.49
N ILE A 267 7.23 -2.89 -20.21
CA ILE A 267 6.45 -3.76 -21.09
C ILE A 267 5.30 -2.93 -21.63
N ALA A 268 5.09 -2.92 -22.94
CA ALA A 268 4.02 -2.14 -23.57
C ALA A 268 3.28 -2.94 -24.64
N ASP A 269 1.98 -2.71 -24.74
CA ASP A 269 1.08 -3.29 -25.74
C ASP A 269 0.02 -2.26 -26.19
N ARG A 270 -0.70 -2.51 -27.28
CA ARG A 270 -1.76 -1.64 -27.84
C ARG A 270 -3.17 -2.01 -27.39
N GLY A 271 -3.28 -2.78 -26.32
CA GLY A 271 -4.54 -3.17 -25.72
C GLY A 271 -5.22 -2.00 -25.03
N PRO A 272 -6.52 -2.14 -24.74
CA PRO A 272 -7.31 -1.08 -24.09
C PRO A 272 -6.92 -0.86 -22.62
N GLY A 273 -6.03 -1.69 -22.07
CA GLY A 273 -5.68 -1.70 -20.65
C GLY A 273 -6.79 -2.23 -19.76
N TRP A 274 -6.71 -1.91 -18.48
CA TRP A 274 -7.72 -2.20 -17.46
C TRP A 274 -8.12 -0.92 -16.74
N ASP A 275 -9.40 -0.80 -16.41
CA ASP A 275 -9.97 0.37 -15.73
C ASP A 275 -10.11 0.17 -14.21
N ASP A 276 -9.45 -0.85 -13.65
CA ASP A 276 -9.44 -1.07 -12.21
C ASP A 276 -8.29 -0.28 -11.55
N PRO A 277 -8.57 0.77 -10.74
CA PRO A 277 -7.54 1.54 -10.05
C PRO A 277 -6.88 0.76 -8.91
N PHE A 278 -7.47 -0.36 -8.48
CA PHE A 278 -6.95 -1.21 -7.40
C PHE A 278 -6.16 -2.42 -7.91
N ALA A 279 -5.94 -2.50 -9.23
CA ALA A 279 -5.29 -3.62 -9.88
C ALA A 279 -3.90 -3.92 -9.27
N GLY A 280 -3.74 -5.16 -8.78
CA GLY A 280 -2.51 -5.66 -8.19
C GLY A 280 -2.35 -5.43 -6.68
N TYR A 281 -3.27 -4.73 -6.01
CA TYR A 281 -3.25 -4.64 -4.54
C TYR A 281 -3.89 -5.85 -3.84
N GLY A 282 -4.43 -6.77 -4.64
CA GLY A 282 -4.87 -8.11 -4.26
C GLY A 282 -4.95 -9.01 -5.49
N PRO A 283 -5.17 -10.31 -5.31
CA PRO A 283 -5.53 -11.23 -6.40
C PRO A 283 -6.75 -10.74 -7.20
N ALA A 284 -6.73 -10.83 -8.53
CA ALA A 284 -7.80 -10.30 -9.38
C ALA A 284 -9.15 -11.02 -9.23
N HIS A 285 -9.16 -12.22 -8.65
CA HIS A 285 -10.37 -13.03 -8.45
C HIS A 285 -10.66 -13.34 -6.97
N GLY A 286 -10.13 -12.51 -6.07
CA GLY A 286 -10.23 -12.74 -4.62
C GLY A 286 -9.35 -13.90 -4.16
N GLU A 287 -9.70 -14.52 -3.04
CA GLU A 287 -8.85 -15.53 -2.39
C GLU A 287 -8.78 -16.88 -3.13
N ASP A 288 -9.65 -17.10 -4.12
CA ASP A 288 -9.59 -18.29 -4.97
C ASP A 288 -8.51 -18.17 -6.05
N LEU A 289 -7.29 -18.54 -5.65
CA LEU A 289 -6.09 -18.50 -6.48
C LEU A 289 -6.17 -19.42 -7.70
N SER A 290 -7.12 -20.37 -7.74
CA SER A 290 -7.27 -21.33 -8.85
C SER A 290 -7.77 -20.67 -10.15
N ARG A 291 -8.35 -19.47 -10.06
CA ARG A 291 -8.90 -18.73 -11.20
C ARG A 291 -7.86 -17.91 -11.97
N GLY A 292 -6.60 -17.90 -11.52
CA GLY A 292 -5.55 -17.06 -12.10
C GLY A 292 -5.67 -15.58 -11.68
N GLY A 293 -5.01 -14.68 -12.41
CA GLY A 293 -5.06 -13.23 -12.13
C GLY A 293 -4.12 -12.76 -11.02
N MET A 294 -3.04 -13.51 -10.78
CA MET A 294 -2.05 -13.24 -9.73
C MET A 294 -0.88 -12.39 -10.21
N GLY A 295 -0.59 -12.37 -11.51
CA GLY A 295 0.66 -11.82 -12.05
C GLY A 295 0.94 -10.39 -11.60
N LEU A 296 -0.07 -9.51 -11.61
CA LEU A 296 0.11 -8.10 -11.20
C LEU A 296 0.26 -7.94 -9.68
N TRP A 297 -0.43 -8.76 -8.90
CA TRP A 297 -0.29 -8.80 -7.45
C TRP A 297 1.07 -9.35 -7.02
N LEU A 298 1.58 -10.36 -7.74
CA LEU A 298 2.95 -10.86 -7.57
C LEU A 298 3.96 -9.78 -7.95
N ALA A 299 3.82 -9.15 -9.12
CA ALA A 299 4.73 -8.08 -9.53
C ALA A 299 4.83 -6.95 -8.49
N ARG A 300 3.71 -6.52 -7.90
CA ARG A 300 3.72 -5.50 -6.82
C ARG A 300 4.34 -5.98 -5.51
N GLN A 301 4.45 -7.28 -5.28
CA GLN A 301 5.16 -7.85 -4.12
C GLN A 301 6.66 -8.04 -4.37
N LEU A 302 7.06 -8.25 -5.63
CA LEU A 302 8.45 -8.54 -5.99
C LEU A 302 9.24 -7.28 -6.38
N CYS A 303 8.57 -6.27 -6.94
CA CYS A 303 9.19 -5.01 -7.37
C CYS A 303 9.04 -3.90 -6.33
N ASP A 304 9.97 -2.94 -6.30
CA ASP A 304 9.83 -1.70 -5.52
C ASP A 304 8.68 -0.85 -6.03
N HIS A 305 8.54 -0.76 -7.36
CA HIS A 305 7.49 0.00 -8.00
C HIS A 305 6.94 -0.75 -9.21
N VAL A 306 5.62 -0.67 -9.37
CA VAL A 306 4.87 -1.14 -10.54
C VAL A 306 3.96 -0.01 -11.00
N ASP A 307 4.41 0.69 -12.04
CA ASP A 307 3.67 1.78 -12.63
C ASP A 307 2.87 1.28 -13.82
N ILE A 308 1.61 1.70 -13.90
CA ILE A 308 0.71 1.35 -14.99
C ILE A 308 0.24 2.65 -15.62
N THR A 309 0.48 2.79 -16.92
CA THR A 309 -0.02 3.93 -17.71
C THR A 309 -0.83 3.39 -18.86
N THR A 310 -2.08 3.82 -18.96
CA THR A 310 -2.97 3.50 -20.07
C THR A 310 -3.36 4.81 -20.75
N ASP A 311 -3.13 4.90 -22.06
CA ASP A 311 -3.50 6.03 -22.89
C ASP A 311 -4.04 5.56 -24.26
N GLY A 312 -4.30 6.50 -25.18
CA GLY A 312 -4.83 6.17 -26.51
C GLY A 312 -3.92 5.29 -27.36
N ASP A 313 -2.63 5.19 -27.01
CA ASP A 313 -1.65 4.38 -27.74
C ASP A 313 -1.51 2.96 -27.16
N GLY A 314 -2.09 2.71 -25.99
CA GLY A 314 -2.14 1.40 -25.35
C GLY A 314 -1.81 1.42 -23.86
N THR A 315 -1.27 0.31 -23.38
CA THR A 315 -0.91 0.10 -21.97
C THR A 315 0.59 -0.08 -21.83
N ARG A 316 1.17 0.52 -20.79
CA ARG A 316 2.57 0.35 -20.39
C ARG A 316 2.62 -0.03 -18.92
N VAL A 317 3.33 -1.11 -18.63
CA VAL A 317 3.70 -1.51 -17.26
C VAL A 317 5.19 -1.32 -17.10
N ARG A 318 5.59 -0.49 -16.14
CA ARG A 318 6.99 -0.27 -15.78
C ARG A 318 7.26 -0.88 -14.41
N LEU A 319 8.19 -1.82 -14.40
CA LEU A 319 8.70 -2.48 -13.20
C LEU A 319 10.02 -1.82 -12.80
N THR A 320 10.23 -1.62 -11.50
CA THR A 320 11.48 -1.11 -10.95
C THR A 320 11.89 -1.92 -9.73
N LEU A 321 13.14 -2.38 -9.71
CA LEU A 321 13.78 -3.00 -8.55
C LEU A 321 15.03 -2.21 -8.18
N ARG A 322 15.17 -1.82 -6.91
CA ARG A 322 16.39 -1.23 -6.36
C ARG A 322 17.39 -2.34 -6.02
N LEU A 323 18.66 -2.13 -6.36
CA LEU A 323 19.75 -3.09 -6.14
C LEU A 323 20.49 -2.87 -4.80
N ARG A 324 19.85 -2.19 -3.84
CA ARG A 324 20.44 -1.81 -2.54
C ARG A 324 19.72 -2.46 -1.38
#